data_AF-A0A2I1D8Y6-F1
#
_entry.id   AF-A0A2I1D8Y6-F1
#
_cell.length_a   1.000
_cell.length_b   1.000
_cell.length_c   1.000
_cell.angle_alpha   90.00
_cell.angle_beta   90.00
_cell.angle_gamma   90.00
#
_symmetry.space_group_name_H-M   'P 1'
#
loop_
_entity.id
_entity.type
_entity.pdbx_description
1 polymer ?
#
loop_
_entity_poly.entity_id
_entity_poly.type
_entity_poly.pdbx_seq_one_letter_code
_entity_poly.pdbx_strand_id
1 'polypeptide(L)'
;MATEQTGLNVLRQRSIVDCDTMDEDGARSFGPFDDCTSNQAIAYAELSKPKHTGLIAAAVIHAGRLLQEFPGIGLRELAVEVAMVKLALKIAPYVTGHVHIQTNPYYVYSTENTISYAQREQLP
;
A
#
# COMPACT_ATOMS: atom_id res chain seq x y z
N MET A 1 -17.12 -26.52 -22.31
CA MET A 1 -18.03 -25.41 -21.96
C MET A 1 -17.22 -24.13 -22.12
N ALA A 2 -17.65 -23.20 -22.99
CA ALA A 2 -16.97 -21.91 -23.08
C ALA A 2 -17.18 -21.18 -21.74
N THR A 3 -16.11 -20.79 -21.07
CA THR A 3 -16.18 -19.93 -19.88
C THR A 3 -16.90 -18.64 -20.28
N GLU A 4 -17.97 -18.30 -19.56
CA GLU A 4 -18.73 -17.08 -19.78
C GLU A 4 -17.78 -15.88 -19.69
N GLN A 5 -17.74 -15.06 -20.74
CA GLN A 5 -16.79 -13.96 -20.83
C GLN A 5 -17.31 -12.77 -20.00
N THR A 6 -16.76 -12.57 -18.81
CA THR A 6 -17.05 -11.40 -17.98
C THR A 6 -16.39 -10.13 -18.55
N GLY A 7 -16.91 -8.95 -18.21
CA GLY A 7 -16.28 -7.68 -18.58
C GLY A 7 -14.83 -7.57 -18.09
N LEU A 8 -14.54 -8.09 -16.89
CA LEU A 8 -13.17 -8.16 -16.35
C LEU A 8 -12.26 -9.05 -17.22
N ASN A 9 -12.77 -10.19 -17.70
CA ASN A 9 -12.01 -11.06 -18.60
C ASN A 9 -11.75 -10.40 -19.96
N VAL A 10 -12.67 -9.57 -20.47
CA VAL A 10 -12.43 -8.77 -21.68
C VAL A 10 -11.33 -7.74 -21.46
N LEU A 11 -11.36 -7.02 -20.33
CA LEU A 11 -10.35 -6.02 -20.00
C LEU A 11 -8.95 -6.62 -19.93
N ARG A 12 -8.79 -7.75 -19.21
CA ARG A 12 -7.51 -8.48 -19.12
C ARG A 12 -6.89 -8.90 -20.46
N GLN A 13 -7.70 -9.05 -21.50
CA GLN A 13 -7.20 -9.41 -22.84
C GLN A 13 -6.73 -8.19 -23.65
N ARG A 14 -7.04 -6.97 -23.20
CA ARG A 14 -6.88 -5.72 -23.97
C ARG A 14 -6.12 -4.65 -23.23
N SER A 15 -5.98 -4.79 -21.92
CA SER A 15 -5.29 -3.86 -21.03
C SER A 15 -4.65 -4.60 -19.88
N ILE A 16 -3.64 -3.96 -19.29
CA ILE A 16 -3.15 -4.26 -17.95
C ILE A 16 -4.27 -3.89 -16.97
N VAL A 17 -4.55 -4.74 -15.99
CA VAL A 17 -5.61 -4.51 -15.02
C VAL A 17 -5.03 -4.49 -13.62
N ASP A 18 -5.07 -3.31 -13.02
CA ASP A 18 -4.60 -3.08 -11.65
C ASP A 18 -5.79 -3.06 -10.69
N CYS A 19 -5.56 -3.44 -9.43
CA CYS A 19 -6.54 -3.22 -8.37
C CYS A 19 -6.23 -1.93 -7.59
N ASP A 20 -7.27 -1.16 -7.24
CA ASP A 20 -7.12 0.08 -6.48
C ASP A 20 -7.65 -0.11 -5.05
N THR A 21 -6.85 -0.77 -4.21
CA THR A 21 -7.27 -1.19 -2.87
C THR A 21 -6.09 -1.49 -1.94
N MET A 22 -6.32 -1.53 -0.63
CA MET A 22 -5.42 -2.18 0.33
C MET A 22 -6.11 -3.34 1.07
N ASP A 23 -7.27 -3.79 0.58
CA ASP A 23 -8.00 -4.95 1.12
C ASP A 23 -7.53 -6.25 0.45
N GLU A 24 -6.80 -7.08 1.21
CA GLU A 24 -6.23 -8.35 0.72
C GLU A 24 -7.29 -9.33 0.21
N ASP A 25 -8.49 -9.30 0.78
CA ASP A 25 -9.58 -10.20 0.37
C ASP A 25 -10.10 -9.84 -1.04
N GLY A 26 -10.14 -8.54 -1.36
CA GLY A 26 -10.52 -8.06 -2.69
C GLY A 26 -9.49 -8.43 -3.76
N ALA A 27 -8.21 -8.17 -3.47
CA ALA A 27 -7.10 -8.54 -4.36
C ALA A 27 -7.08 -10.06 -4.63
N ARG A 28 -7.24 -10.87 -3.58
CA ARG A 28 -7.31 -12.34 -3.69
C ARG A 28 -8.51 -12.83 -4.50
N SER A 29 -9.70 -12.27 -4.26
CA SER A 29 -10.95 -12.80 -4.83
C SER A 29 -11.12 -12.46 -6.31
N PHE A 30 -10.64 -11.27 -6.71
CA PHE A 30 -10.85 -10.76 -8.06
C PHE A 30 -9.62 -10.83 -8.94
N GLY A 31 -8.46 -11.25 -8.43
CA GLY A 31 -7.24 -11.42 -9.20
C GLY A 31 -7.36 -12.45 -10.35
N PRO A 32 -6.30 -12.61 -11.17
CA PRO A 32 -5.02 -11.91 -11.06
C PRO A 32 -5.13 -10.43 -11.47
N PHE A 33 -4.31 -9.60 -10.82
CA PHE A 33 -4.07 -8.21 -11.19
C PHE A 33 -2.58 -8.05 -11.51
N ASP A 34 -2.25 -7.12 -12.40
CA ASP A 34 -0.87 -6.80 -12.73
C ASP A 34 -0.23 -6.02 -11.58
N ASP A 35 -0.66 -4.78 -11.36
CA ASP A 35 -0.22 -3.97 -10.23
C ASP A 35 -1.37 -3.71 -9.22
N CYS A 36 -1.03 -3.11 -8.09
CA CYS A 36 -2.01 -2.57 -7.15
C CYS A 36 -1.70 -1.11 -6.84
N THR A 37 -2.67 -0.23 -6.99
CA THR A 37 -2.57 1.18 -6.59
C THR A 37 -3.19 1.41 -5.22
N SER A 38 -2.68 2.43 -4.53
CA SER A 38 -3.25 2.94 -3.30
C SER A 38 -3.05 4.45 -3.20
N ASN A 39 -3.80 5.06 -2.29
CA ASN A 39 -3.66 6.46 -1.92
C ASN A 39 -3.99 6.62 -0.42
N GLN A 40 -3.81 7.83 0.11
CA GLN A 40 -4.03 8.09 1.54
C GLN A 40 -5.46 7.77 2.00
N ALA A 41 -6.48 7.98 1.16
CA ALA A 41 -7.86 7.67 1.50
C ALA A 41 -8.12 6.16 1.59
N ILE A 42 -7.57 5.38 0.64
CA ILE A 42 -7.63 3.91 0.66
C ILE A 42 -6.91 3.36 1.89
N ALA A 43 -5.70 3.82 2.17
CA ALA A 43 -4.93 3.39 3.33
C ALA A 43 -5.66 3.71 4.64
N TYR A 44 -6.19 4.93 4.78
CA TYR A 44 -6.97 5.33 5.95
C TYR A 44 -8.23 4.46 6.12
N ALA A 45 -9.00 4.28 5.06
CA ALA A 45 -10.22 3.47 5.09
C ALA A 45 -9.94 2.02 5.48
N GLU A 46 -8.86 1.43 4.94
CA GLU A 46 -8.45 0.07 5.29
C GLU A 46 -7.96 -0.01 6.74
N LEU A 47 -7.00 0.83 7.16
CA LEU A 47 -6.45 0.84 8.52
C LEU A 47 -7.50 1.12 9.60
N SER A 48 -8.58 1.83 9.25
CA SER A 48 -9.70 2.10 10.16
C SER A 48 -10.52 0.85 10.48
N LYS A 49 -10.38 -0.24 9.71
CA LYS A 49 -11.08 -1.51 9.99
C LYS A 49 -10.51 -2.17 11.25
N PRO A 50 -11.36 -2.67 12.18
CA PRO A 50 -10.89 -3.31 13.42
C PRO A 50 -9.90 -4.47 13.21
N LYS A 51 -9.96 -5.16 12.06
CA LYS A 51 -9.04 -6.26 11.73
C LYS A 51 -7.55 -5.85 11.73
N HIS A 52 -7.25 -4.55 11.62
CA HIS A 52 -5.88 -4.04 11.53
C HIS A 52 -5.32 -3.44 12.82
N THR A 53 -6.03 -3.52 13.96
CA THR A 53 -5.51 -3.01 15.25
C THR A 53 -4.13 -3.59 15.59
N GLY A 54 -3.92 -4.89 15.36
CA GLY A 54 -2.62 -5.54 15.57
C GLY A 54 -1.53 -5.03 14.62
N LEU A 55 -1.88 -4.75 13.36
CA LEU A 55 -0.95 -4.20 12.36
C LEU A 55 -0.51 -2.79 12.75
N ILE A 56 -1.44 -1.93 13.19
CA ILE A 56 -1.14 -0.57 13.65
C ILE A 56 -0.23 -0.61 14.88
N ALA A 57 -0.51 -1.47 15.87
CA ALA A 57 0.34 -1.62 17.04
C ALA A 57 1.77 -2.06 16.65
N ALA A 58 1.89 -3.03 15.74
CA ALA A 58 3.17 -3.48 15.23
C ALA A 58 3.92 -2.38 14.46
N ALA A 59 3.20 -1.55 13.70
CA ALA A 59 3.77 -0.42 12.98
C ALA A 59 4.33 0.66 13.93
N VAL A 60 3.62 1.00 15.00
CA VAL A 60 4.11 1.93 16.03
C VAL A 60 5.37 1.41 16.70
N ILE A 61 5.40 0.12 17.07
CA ILE A 61 6.58 -0.51 17.68
C ILE A 61 7.77 -0.47 16.71
N HIS A 62 7.54 -0.79 15.43
CA HIS A 62 8.60 -0.79 14.42
C HIS A 62 9.13 0.63 14.16
N ALA A 63 8.24 1.61 13.97
CA ALA A 63 8.60 3.01 13.82
C ALA A 63 9.40 3.54 15.02
N GLY A 64 9.06 3.12 16.25
CA GLY A 64 9.82 3.50 17.45
C GLY A 64 11.28 3.02 17.44
N ARG A 65 11.56 1.89 16.78
CA ARG A 65 12.93 1.38 16.61
C ARG A 65 13.67 2.12 15.49
N LEU A 66 12.98 2.39 14.39
CA LEU A 66 13.54 3.07 13.21
C LEU A 66 13.73 4.58 13.41
N LEU A 67 13.09 5.19 14.40
CA LEU A 67 13.10 6.65 14.59
C LEU A 67 14.52 7.24 14.71
N GLN A 68 15.47 6.47 15.25
CA GLN A 68 16.87 6.90 15.38
C GLN A 68 17.59 6.98 14.02
N GLU A 69 17.13 6.23 13.02
CA GLU A 69 17.70 6.19 11.67
C GLU A 69 17.17 7.34 10.79
N PHE A 70 16.03 7.92 11.15
CA PHE A 70 15.37 8.99 10.39
C PHE A 70 15.21 10.26 11.23
N PRO A 71 16.27 11.06 11.38
CA PRO A 71 16.16 12.34 12.09
C PRO A 71 15.20 13.27 11.36
N GLY A 72 14.31 13.93 12.10
CA GLY A 72 13.40 14.96 11.57
C GLY A 72 11.97 14.51 11.27
N ILE A 73 11.68 13.20 11.30
CA ILE A 73 10.30 12.67 11.23
C ILE A 73 9.74 12.39 12.62
N GLY A 74 8.44 12.63 12.82
CA GLY A 74 7.76 12.26 14.06
C GLY A 74 7.37 10.79 14.10
N LEU A 75 7.35 10.17 15.29
CA LEU A 75 6.93 8.77 15.48
C LEU A 75 5.58 8.45 14.83
N ARG A 76 4.60 9.35 14.92
CA ARG A 76 3.26 9.13 14.35
C ARG A 76 3.29 9.05 12.83
N GLU A 77 4.07 9.93 12.20
CA GLU A 77 4.19 9.95 10.75
C GLU A 77 4.90 8.68 10.27
N LEU A 78 6.06 8.35 10.87
CA LEU A 78 6.78 7.12 10.54
C LEU A 78 5.95 5.85 10.80
N ALA A 79 5.11 5.83 11.85
CA ALA A 79 4.21 4.71 12.10
C ALA A 79 3.13 4.55 11.03
N VAL A 80 2.66 5.64 10.41
CA VAL A 80 1.73 5.58 9.28
C VAL A 80 2.43 5.04 8.04
N GLU A 81 3.64 5.54 7.72
CA GLU A 81 4.48 5.02 6.62
C GLU A 81 4.65 3.50 6.75
N VAL A 82 5.11 3.03 7.92
CA VAL A 82 5.30 1.59 8.19
C VAL A 82 3.98 0.80 8.12
N ALA A 83 2.85 1.37 8.55
CA ALA A 83 1.56 0.71 8.46
C ALA A 83 1.12 0.53 7.00
N MET A 84 1.35 1.53 6.14
CA MET A 84 1.06 1.48 4.72
C MET A 84 1.92 0.43 4.00
N VAL A 85 3.23 0.37 4.28
CA VAL A 85 4.11 -0.71 3.78
C VAL A 85 3.57 -2.08 4.18
N LYS A 86 3.20 -2.26 5.46
CA LYS A 86 2.66 -3.54 5.95
C LYS A 86 1.37 -3.95 5.28
N LEU A 87 0.48 -3.01 4.95
CA LEU A 87 -0.71 -3.30 4.15
C LEU A 87 -0.35 -3.69 2.72
N ALA A 88 0.55 -2.94 2.07
CA ALA A 88 0.99 -3.26 0.71
C ALA A 88 1.63 -4.64 0.61
N LEU A 89 2.44 -5.05 1.61
CA LEU A 89 3.02 -6.38 1.70
C LEU A 89 1.99 -7.51 1.80
N LYS A 90 0.77 -7.24 2.30
CA LYS A 90 -0.33 -8.21 2.28
C LYS A 90 -0.96 -8.35 0.89
N ILE A 91 -0.87 -7.33 0.05
CA ILE A 91 -1.37 -7.35 -1.33
C ILE A 91 -0.39 -8.05 -2.28
N ALA A 92 0.92 -7.88 -2.05
CA ALA A 92 1.98 -8.37 -2.92
C ALA A 92 1.81 -9.83 -3.41
N PRO A 93 1.31 -10.81 -2.62
CA PRO A 93 1.11 -12.18 -3.10
C PRO A 93 0.00 -12.36 -4.16
N TYR A 94 -0.87 -11.36 -4.38
CA TYR A 94 -2.03 -11.44 -5.27
C TYR A 94 -1.88 -10.61 -6.55
N VAL A 95 -0.74 -9.96 -6.73
CA VAL A 95 -0.39 -9.21 -7.94
C VAL A 95 0.85 -9.81 -8.58
N THR A 96 1.01 -9.64 -9.89
CA THR A 96 2.20 -10.14 -10.62
C THR A 96 3.30 -9.11 -10.78
N GLY A 97 2.99 -7.83 -10.61
CA GLY A 97 3.90 -6.69 -10.69
C GLY A 97 4.08 -6.01 -9.33
N HIS A 98 3.70 -4.75 -9.25
CA HIS A 98 4.07 -3.82 -8.18
C HIS A 98 2.89 -3.45 -7.28
N VAL A 99 3.23 -3.03 -6.06
CA VAL A 99 2.30 -2.34 -5.16
C VAL A 99 2.74 -0.90 -5.03
N HIS A 100 1.84 0.04 -5.30
CA HIS A 100 2.14 1.48 -5.30
C HIS A 100 1.60 2.13 -4.02
N ILE A 101 2.51 2.76 -3.27
CA ILE A 101 2.19 3.52 -2.06
C ILE A 101 2.36 5.00 -2.37
N GLN A 102 1.32 5.80 -2.12
CA GLN A 102 1.40 7.25 -2.30
C GLN A 102 2.22 7.89 -1.20
N THR A 103 3.15 8.78 -1.56
CA THR A 103 3.91 9.58 -0.60
C THR A 103 3.01 10.52 0.21
N ASN A 104 3.51 11.03 1.35
CA ASN A 104 2.77 12.00 2.15
C ASN A 104 2.44 13.27 1.32
N PRO A 105 1.15 13.58 1.07
CA PRO A 105 0.76 14.72 0.24
C PRO A 105 1.19 16.09 0.80
N TYR A 106 1.49 16.18 2.10
CA TYR A 106 2.05 17.39 2.69
C TYR A 106 3.42 17.77 2.10
N TYR A 107 4.12 16.83 1.44
CA TYR A 107 5.42 17.05 0.80
C TYR A 107 5.34 17.35 -0.69
N VAL A 108 4.15 17.51 -1.29
CA VAL A 108 4.00 17.70 -2.75
C VAL A 108 4.78 18.90 -3.32
N TYR A 109 5.03 19.92 -2.50
CA TYR A 109 5.81 21.11 -2.89
C TYR A 109 7.29 21.05 -2.46
N SER A 110 7.74 19.93 -1.89
CA SER A 110 9.14 19.71 -1.49
C SER A 110 9.69 18.46 -2.16
N THR A 111 10.54 18.67 -3.17
CA THR A 111 11.25 17.59 -3.86
C THR A 111 12.09 16.76 -2.89
N GLU A 112 12.83 17.42 -1.98
CA GLU A 112 13.69 16.76 -0.99
C GLU A 112 12.89 15.86 -0.04
N ASN A 113 11.77 16.36 0.49
CA ASN A 113 10.95 15.57 1.40
C ASN A 113 10.23 14.43 0.67
N THR A 114 9.82 14.64 -0.59
CA THR A 114 9.22 13.59 -1.42
C THR A 114 10.22 12.46 -1.69
N ILE A 115 11.46 12.80 -2.05
CA ILE A 115 12.54 11.81 -2.26
C ILE A 115 12.85 11.07 -0.95
N SER A 116 13.01 11.80 0.14
CA SER A 116 13.32 11.22 1.45
C SER A 116 12.22 10.26 1.92
N TYR A 117 10.95 10.60 1.70
CA TYR A 117 9.81 9.71 1.96
C TYR A 117 9.92 8.43 1.10
N ALA A 118 10.09 8.58 -0.22
CA ALA A 118 10.14 7.44 -1.13
C ALA A 118 11.32 6.49 -0.86
N GLN A 119 12.42 7.00 -0.30
CA GLN A 119 13.57 6.18 0.11
C GLN A 119 13.28 5.37 1.37
N ARG A 120 12.55 5.93 2.35
CA ARG A 120 12.18 5.20 3.58
C ARG A 120 11.29 4.00 3.31
N GLU A 121 10.32 4.16 2.40
CA GLU A 121 9.39 3.10 2.00
C GLU A 121 10.05 1.92 1.26
N GLN A 122 11.32 2.06 0.84
CA GLN A 122 12.09 1.01 0.20
C GLN A 122 12.95 0.19 1.19
N LEU A 123 12.95 0.56 2.47
CA LEU A 123 13.74 -0.14 3.49
C LEU A 123 12.90 -1.27 4.12
N PRO A 124 13.47 -2.49 4.26
CA PRO A 124 12.76 -3.70 4.65
C PRO A 124 12.19 -3.70 6.08
#